data_AF-A0A7J6L4Y8-F1
#
_entry.id   AF-A0A7J6L4Y8-F1
#
_cell.length_a   1.000
_cell.length_b   1.000
_cell.length_c   1.000
_cell.angle_alpha   90.00
_cell.angle_beta   90.00
_cell.angle_gamma   90.00
#
_symmetry.space_group_name_H-M   'P 1'
#
loop_
_entity.id
_entity.type
_entity.pdbx_description
1 polymer ?
#
loop_
_entity_poly.entity_id
_entity_poly.type
_entity_poly.pdbx_seq_one_letter_code
_entity_poly.pdbx_strand_id
1 'polypeptide(L)'
;MLRCMVQGFPMVLGLGFGLLIGGGWTLLVAADSSVFAKDYPRSQPLRYSVMWVALWFAISSQIGTFELLSLPLHVVPWLIQPASVVGVFGIELLLVYSNLYLASLLTASSQTLRKGLLKALCVLLFWVTLSLLLLKMGHGIGRESVTVATVTPGNLFPYACGGRKEIIHVGGRLPCNGSVQRMLELTESVAIDSGAKLVVWPEAWLSGFADQASLQLFLHKELAPSVRRLGIILTVGVTVYPSQNIAVTIDEQGRVVSVYGKQCPFWVAGERNTAKYGYPLFNIPYLVNSVRPELAVVNSSVLGKAGTLICYDMDFPSTAREVASLGASIILNPSNDWSSMRNHFGVSVFRAIENGIPVVKADGAWDSAIIDGWGSVVASFQSIEPVERVLVGEVTLGGTRTIAAILGDLFAMICLAYVRSASSILSGGIFSRTLAPMASRAVVARFFSTEMHHGSVTPPDAIEMDGDEYDAQADDVLDSLFDAVDQACEKDGSKISSVDLHDGGVLEVETDNGQTFVINKHEASKLLWYSSPVSGPGYFAPEMKDGRKWWSEALNASVFDQFSRDLREMGSTALPKFRSAEGQQ
;
A
#
# COMPACT_ATOMS: atom_id res chain seq x y z
N MET A 1 9.23 9.30 23.64
CA MET A 1 8.68 8.65 22.43
C MET A 1 9.59 7.57 21.85
N LEU A 2 10.87 7.84 21.49
CA LEU A 2 11.76 6.78 20.94
C LEU A 2 12.00 5.56 21.86
N ARG A 3 12.00 5.73 23.20
CA ARG A 3 12.11 4.60 24.16
C ARG A 3 10.91 3.65 24.09
N CYS A 4 9.71 4.14 23.74
CA CYS A 4 8.52 3.29 23.63
C CYS A 4 8.51 2.48 22.33
N MET A 5 8.92 3.08 21.21
CA MET A 5 8.91 2.43 19.89
C MET A 5 9.84 1.22 19.78
N VAL A 6 10.97 1.20 20.49
CA VAL A 6 12.03 0.21 20.22
C VAL A 6 12.01 -1.01 21.15
N GLN A 7 11.41 -0.95 22.35
CA GLN A 7 11.56 -2.05 23.34
C GLN A 7 10.27 -2.65 23.91
N GLY A 8 9.14 -1.92 23.96
CA GLY A 8 7.88 -2.44 24.54
C GLY A 8 6.71 -2.51 23.56
N PHE A 9 6.63 -1.55 22.64
CA PHE A 9 5.62 -1.47 21.59
C PHE A 9 5.57 -2.71 20.67
N PRO A 10 6.70 -3.33 20.26
CA PRO A 10 6.67 -4.50 19.39
C PRO A 10 6.06 -5.75 20.03
N MET A 11 6.17 -5.92 21.36
CA MET A 11 5.68 -7.13 22.04
C MET A 11 4.16 -7.11 22.17
N VAL A 12 3.56 -5.97 22.57
CA VAL A 12 2.10 -5.84 22.72
C VAL A 12 1.42 -5.85 21.35
N LEU A 13 1.98 -5.14 20.36
CA LEU A 13 1.52 -5.24 18.98
C LEU A 13 1.68 -6.65 18.43
N GLY A 14 2.84 -7.28 18.61
CA GLY A 14 3.08 -8.65 18.16
C GLY A 14 2.13 -9.67 18.80
N LEU A 15 1.85 -9.56 20.10
CA LEU A 15 0.88 -10.39 20.80
C LEU A 15 -0.55 -10.15 20.31
N GLY A 16 -0.97 -8.89 20.21
CA GLY A 16 -2.31 -8.54 19.71
C GLY A 16 -2.52 -8.99 18.28
N PHE A 17 -1.54 -8.73 17.41
CA PHE A 17 -1.54 -9.13 16.01
C PHE A 17 -1.51 -10.65 15.86
N GLY A 18 -0.68 -11.35 16.64
CA GLY A 18 -0.63 -12.81 16.69
C GLY A 18 -1.96 -13.43 17.15
N LEU A 19 -2.63 -12.85 18.14
CA LEU A 19 -3.95 -13.30 18.59
C LEU A 19 -5.03 -13.06 17.53
N LEU A 20 -5.01 -11.91 16.86
CA LEU A 20 -5.95 -11.60 15.78
C LEU A 20 -5.79 -12.56 14.59
N ILE A 21 -4.55 -12.77 14.13
CA ILE A 21 -4.27 -13.72 13.04
C ILE A 21 -4.63 -15.14 13.48
N GLY A 22 -4.19 -15.56 14.66
CA GLY A 22 -4.45 -16.90 15.19
C GLY A 22 -5.95 -17.17 15.35
N GLY A 23 -6.70 -16.18 15.84
CA GLY A 23 -8.15 -16.23 15.95
C GLY A 23 -8.82 -16.34 14.57
N GLY A 24 -8.46 -15.46 13.63
CA GLY A 24 -8.97 -15.50 12.26
C GLY A 24 -8.67 -16.82 11.54
N TRP A 25 -7.45 -17.32 11.68
CA TRP A 25 -7.04 -18.63 11.16
C TRP A 25 -7.85 -19.77 11.78
N THR A 26 -8.03 -19.77 13.10
CA THR A 26 -8.81 -20.80 13.81
C THR A 26 -10.25 -20.83 13.34
N LEU A 27 -10.88 -19.66 13.17
CA LEU A 27 -12.24 -19.55 12.65
C LEU A 27 -12.35 -20.09 11.22
N LEU A 28 -11.41 -19.73 10.35
CA LEU A 28 -11.36 -20.25 8.97
C LEU A 28 -11.22 -21.78 8.95
N VAL A 29 -10.29 -22.34 9.73
CA VAL A 29 -10.06 -23.79 9.81
C VAL A 29 -11.27 -24.52 10.38
N ALA A 30 -11.92 -23.97 11.41
CA ALA A 30 -13.14 -24.54 11.99
C ALA A 30 -14.29 -24.55 10.96
N ALA A 31 -14.47 -23.44 10.23
CA ALA A 31 -15.44 -23.32 9.17
C ALA A 31 -15.20 -24.36 8.05
N ASP A 32 -13.99 -24.45 7.48
CA ASP A 32 -13.67 -25.44 6.44
C ASP A 32 -13.91 -26.88 6.92
N SER A 33 -13.49 -27.18 8.15
CA SER A 33 -13.62 -28.52 8.72
C SER A 33 -15.09 -28.93 8.89
N SER A 34 -15.96 -27.99 9.22
CA SER A 34 -17.40 -28.25 9.37
C SER A 34 -18.11 -28.57 8.05
N VAL A 35 -17.60 -28.06 6.91
CA VAL A 35 -18.17 -28.30 5.57
C VAL A 35 -17.53 -29.49 4.86
N PHE A 36 -16.21 -29.52 4.80
CA PHE A 36 -15.48 -30.33 3.82
C PHE A 36 -14.68 -31.47 4.42
N ALA A 37 -14.53 -31.54 5.75
CA ALA A 37 -13.65 -32.54 6.37
C ALA A 37 -14.11 -33.99 6.10
N LYS A 38 -15.42 -34.23 6.04
CA LYS A 38 -15.98 -35.58 5.81
C LYS A 38 -15.90 -36.00 4.35
N ASP A 39 -16.21 -35.08 3.43
CA ASP A 39 -16.41 -35.42 2.02
C ASP A 39 -15.12 -35.27 1.20
N TYR A 40 -14.19 -34.40 1.61
CA TYR A 40 -12.98 -34.09 0.84
C TYR A 40 -11.70 -34.05 1.69
N PRO A 41 -11.38 -35.06 2.52
CA PRO A 41 -10.18 -35.02 3.38
C PRO A 41 -8.86 -34.88 2.59
N ARG A 42 -8.82 -35.33 1.32
CA ARG A 42 -7.61 -35.29 0.49
C ARG A 42 -7.25 -33.92 -0.09
N SER A 43 -8.19 -32.97 -0.14
CA SER A 43 -7.91 -31.60 -0.62
C SER A 43 -7.64 -30.61 0.51
N GLN A 44 -7.66 -31.06 1.77
CA GLN A 44 -7.45 -30.21 2.95
C GLN A 44 -6.17 -29.37 2.88
N PRO A 45 -4.99 -29.92 2.52
CA PRO A 45 -3.78 -29.09 2.42
C PRO A 45 -3.94 -27.92 1.46
N LEU A 46 -4.49 -28.16 0.25
CA LEU A 46 -4.70 -27.12 -0.74
C LEU A 46 -5.71 -26.06 -0.26
N ARG A 47 -6.84 -26.48 0.32
CA ARG A 47 -7.86 -25.55 0.82
C ARG A 47 -7.28 -24.63 1.89
N TYR A 48 -6.53 -25.20 2.84
CA TYR A 48 -5.89 -24.43 3.91
C TYR A 48 -4.83 -23.46 3.37
N SER A 49 -4.05 -23.84 2.35
CA SER A 49 -3.12 -22.91 1.70
C SER A 49 -3.84 -21.75 1.02
N VAL A 50 -4.97 -22.02 0.34
CA VAL A 50 -5.79 -20.98 -0.29
C VAL A 50 -6.38 -20.04 0.78
N MET A 51 -6.87 -20.59 1.89
CA MET A 51 -7.39 -19.81 3.02
C MET A 51 -6.31 -18.95 3.68
N TRP A 52 -5.08 -19.46 3.79
CA TRP A 52 -3.95 -18.71 4.32
C TRP A 52 -3.63 -17.50 3.44
N VAL A 53 -3.55 -17.70 2.12
CA VAL A 53 -3.35 -16.60 1.17
C VAL A 53 -4.50 -15.59 1.24
N ALA A 54 -5.75 -16.03 1.31
CA ALA A 54 -6.90 -15.14 1.42
C ALA A 54 -6.84 -14.27 2.68
N LEU A 55 -6.50 -14.88 3.83
CA LEU A 55 -6.34 -14.18 5.11
C LEU A 55 -5.23 -13.13 5.02
N TRP A 56 -4.04 -13.53 4.55
CA TRP A 56 -2.91 -12.60 4.44
C TRP A 56 -3.13 -11.52 3.39
N PHE A 57 -3.80 -11.82 2.28
CA PHE A 57 -4.14 -10.80 1.30
C PHE A 57 -5.06 -9.72 1.89
N ALA A 58 -6.06 -10.11 2.68
CA ALA A 58 -6.95 -9.17 3.36
C ALA A 58 -6.23 -8.33 4.43
N ILE A 59 -5.26 -8.92 5.12
CA ILE A 59 -4.44 -8.22 6.12
C ILE A 59 -3.45 -7.26 5.44
N SER A 60 -2.76 -7.71 4.40
CA SER A 60 -1.72 -6.96 3.72
C SER A 60 -2.24 -5.73 2.98
N SER A 61 -3.53 -5.64 2.67
CA SER A 61 -4.09 -4.40 2.15
C SER A 61 -4.07 -3.25 3.18
N GLN A 62 -3.98 -3.57 4.49
CA GLN A 62 -4.00 -2.59 5.59
C GLN A 62 -2.62 -2.31 6.16
N ILE A 63 -1.77 -3.34 6.20
CA ILE A 63 -0.46 -3.28 6.85
C ILE A 63 0.69 -3.75 5.95
N GLY A 64 0.50 -3.84 4.64
CA GLY A 64 1.55 -4.27 3.72
C GLY A 64 1.98 -5.73 3.90
N THR A 65 3.09 -6.09 3.27
CA THR A 65 3.54 -7.49 3.11
C THR A 65 4.77 -7.86 3.96
N PHE A 66 5.25 -6.99 4.85
CA PHE A 66 6.49 -7.18 5.64
C PHE A 66 6.51 -8.38 6.61
N GLU A 67 5.37 -9.03 6.87
CA GLU A 67 5.24 -10.20 7.75
C GLU A 67 4.94 -11.52 7.01
N LEU A 68 5.02 -11.53 5.67
CA LEU A 68 4.80 -12.76 4.91
C LEU A 68 5.90 -13.81 5.20
N LEU A 69 5.49 -15.07 5.38
CA LEU A 69 6.38 -16.23 5.59
C LEU A 69 7.35 -16.49 4.43
N SER A 70 7.00 -16.00 3.25
CA SER A 70 7.74 -16.12 2.00
C SER A 70 8.93 -15.18 1.91
N LEU A 71 8.97 -14.08 2.68
CA LEU A 71 10.02 -13.07 2.57
C LEU A 71 11.44 -13.60 2.77
N PRO A 72 11.73 -14.50 3.73
CA PRO A 72 13.07 -15.07 3.89
C PRO A 72 13.57 -15.87 2.66
N LEU A 73 12.68 -16.30 1.76
CA LEU A 73 13.06 -17.01 0.54
C LEU A 73 13.70 -16.12 -0.53
N HIS A 74 13.77 -14.79 -0.31
CA HIS A 74 14.42 -13.86 -1.24
C HIS A 74 15.88 -14.23 -1.56
N VAL A 75 16.58 -14.95 -0.66
CA VAL A 75 17.96 -15.44 -0.86
C VAL A 75 18.04 -16.69 -1.74
N VAL A 76 16.92 -17.20 -2.24
CA VAL A 76 16.83 -18.44 -3.01
C VAL A 76 16.28 -18.16 -4.43
N PRO A 77 17.07 -17.55 -5.33
CA PRO A 77 16.61 -17.11 -6.66
C PRO A 77 15.93 -18.20 -7.48
N TRP A 78 16.42 -19.45 -7.39
CA TRP A 78 15.87 -20.59 -8.11
C TRP A 78 14.48 -21.04 -7.64
N LEU A 79 13.96 -20.52 -6.53
CA LEU A 79 12.62 -20.84 -6.02
C LEU A 79 11.61 -19.71 -6.19
N ILE A 80 12.06 -18.45 -6.29
CA ILE A 80 11.21 -17.26 -6.17
C ILE A 80 10.71 -16.67 -7.48
N GLN A 81 11.27 -17.06 -8.63
CA GLN A 81 10.93 -16.45 -9.92
C GLN A 81 9.44 -16.53 -10.31
N PRO A 82 8.65 -17.55 -9.94
CA PRO A 82 7.22 -17.57 -10.28
C PRO A 82 6.43 -16.45 -9.59
N ALA A 83 7.01 -15.70 -8.65
CA ALA A 83 6.44 -14.43 -8.18
C ALA A 83 6.20 -13.44 -9.34
N SER A 84 6.99 -13.49 -10.42
CA SER A 84 6.75 -12.72 -11.65
C SER A 84 5.47 -13.15 -12.40
N VAL A 85 4.83 -14.24 -12.01
CA VAL A 85 3.60 -14.76 -12.62
C VAL A 85 2.40 -14.60 -11.70
N VAL A 86 2.54 -15.02 -10.44
CA VAL A 86 1.42 -15.12 -9.48
C VAL A 86 1.58 -14.21 -8.27
N GLY A 87 2.63 -13.38 -8.23
CA GLY A 87 2.96 -12.54 -7.09
C GLY A 87 3.56 -13.31 -5.91
N VAL A 88 3.97 -12.57 -4.88
CA VAL A 88 4.53 -13.10 -3.62
C VAL A 88 3.54 -14.05 -2.92
N PHE A 89 2.23 -13.81 -3.07
CA PHE A 89 1.18 -14.69 -2.53
C PHE A 89 1.18 -16.10 -3.14
N GLY A 90 1.70 -16.28 -4.36
CA GLY A 90 1.90 -17.61 -4.91
C GLY A 90 2.99 -18.41 -4.19
N ILE A 91 4.03 -17.72 -3.71
CA ILE A 91 5.10 -18.31 -2.90
C ILE A 91 4.56 -18.68 -1.51
N GLU A 92 3.75 -17.80 -0.90
CA GLU A 92 3.00 -18.12 0.32
C GLU A 92 2.19 -19.40 0.16
N LEU A 93 1.43 -19.51 -0.92
CA LEU A 93 0.62 -20.69 -1.20
C LEU A 93 1.50 -21.94 -1.26
N LEU A 94 2.59 -21.91 -2.03
CA LEU A 94 3.48 -23.06 -2.18
C LEU A 94 4.09 -23.47 -0.84
N LEU A 95 4.52 -22.50 -0.02
CA LEU A 95 5.15 -22.76 1.26
C LEU A 95 4.18 -23.46 2.21
N VAL A 96 2.97 -22.93 2.37
CA VAL A 96 1.94 -23.55 3.23
C VAL A 96 1.50 -24.89 2.65
N TYR A 97 1.30 -24.98 1.34
CA TYR A 97 0.89 -26.21 0.65
C TYR A 97 1.88 -27.34 0.89
N SER A 98 3.17 -27.07 0.70
CA SER A 98 4.23 -28.06 0.87
C SER A 98 4.32 -28.53 2.31
N ASN A 99 4.28 -27.62 3.28
CA ASN A 99 4.36 -27.95 4.70
C ASN A 99 3.13 -28.73 5.18
N LEU A 100 1.92 -28.39 4.73
CA LEU A 100 0.71 -29.16 5.09
C LEU A 100 0.71 -30.57 4.49
N TYR A 101 1.23 -30.75 3.28
CA TYR A 101 1.41 -32.10 2.72
C TYR A 101 2.46 -32.89 3.50
N LEU A 102 3.58 -32.28 3.90
CA LEU A 102 4.55 -32.93 4.78
C LEU A 102 3.95 -33.30 6.14
N ALA A 103 3.17 -32.41 6.75
CA ALA A 103 2.48 -32.69 8.02
C ALA A 103 1.47 -33.84 7.89
N SER A 104 0.77 -33.94 6.76
CA SER A 104 -0.14 -35.05 6.48
C SER A 104 0.57 -36.41 6.43
N LEU A 105 1.90 -36.42 6.22
CA LEU A 105 2.72 -37.65 6.28
C LEU A 105 2.72 -38.31 7.67
N LEU A 106 2.49 -37.53 8.72
CA LEU A 106 2.52 -37.99 10.10
C LEU A 106 1.21 -38.65 10.54
N THR A 107 0.11 -38.43 9.81
CA THR A 107 -1.24 -38.77 10.28
C THR A 107 -2.04 -39.66 9.32
N ALA A 108 -1.69 -39.75 8.04
CA ALA A 108 -2.47 -40.50 7.04
C ALA A 108 -1.99 -41.93 6.77
N SER A 109 -2.91 -42.80 6.34
CA SER A 109 -2.64 -44.21 5.98
C SER A 109 -1.79 -44.35 4.70
N SER A 110 -1.01 -45.45 4.60
CA SER A 110 0.13 -45.54 3.66
C SER A 110 -0.19 -45.32 2.17
N GLN A 111 -1.37 -45.71 1.69
CA GLN A 111 -1.75 -45.50 0.27
C GLN A 111 -2.18 -44.06 -0.04
N THR A 112 -2.91 -43.41 0.88
CA THR A 112 -3.30 -42.01 0.72
C THR A 112 -2.09 -41.10 0.83
N LEU A 113 -1.14 -41.47 1.71
CA LEU A 113 0.16 -40.83 1.88
C LEU A 113 0.94 -40.72 0.57
N ARG A 114 1.13 -41.86 -0.11
CA ARG A 114 1.94 -41.94 -1.32
C ARG A 114 1.37 -41.08 -2.45
N LYS A 115 0.05 -41.08 -2.62
CA LYS A 115 -0.62 -40.27 -3.66
C LYS A 115 -0.57 -38.77 -3.36
N GLY A 116 -0.73 -38.37 -2.09
CA GLY A 116 -0.61 -36.96 -1.67
C GLY A 116 0.81 -36.44 -1.84
N LEU A 117 1.80 -37.20 -1.35
CA LEU A 117 3.21 -36.86 -1.48
C LEU A 117 3.66 -36.73 -2.94
N LEU A 118 3.25 -37.67 -3.80
CA LEU A 118 3.59 -37.61 -5.22
C LEU A 118 3.05 -36.33 -5.87
N LYS A 119 1.82 -35.91 -5.54
CA LYS A 119 1.26 -34.65 -6.05
C LYS A 119 2.06 -33.45 -5.57
N ALA A 120 2.39 -33.40 -4.28
CA ALA A 120 3.17 -32.30 -3.72
C ALA A 120 4.56 -32.21 -4.37
N LEU A 121 5.24 -33.36 -4.56
CA LEU A 121 6.52 -33.43 -5.26
C LEU A 121 6.41 -33.01 -6.73
N CYS A 122 5.35 -33.40 -7.44
CA CYS A 122 5.13 -32.95 -8.81
C CYS A 122 4.91 -31.44 -8.89
N VAL A 123 4.14 -30.85 -7.96
CA VAL A 123 3.92 -29.40 -7.89
C VAL A 123 5.23 -28.68 -7.60
N LEU A 124 6.02 -29.15 -6.63
CA LEU A 124 7.33 -28.60 -6.31
C LEU A 124 8.31 -28.72 -7.47
N LEU A 125 8.36 -29.88 -8.13
CA LEU A 125 9.21 -30.10 -9.30
C LEU A 125 8.82 -29.16 -10.44
N PHE A 126 7.52 -29.03 -10.71
CA PHE A 126 7.02 -28.07 -11.69
C PHE A 126 7.40 -26.63 -11.32
N TRP A 127 7.21 -26.24 -10.05
CA TRP A 127 7.53 -24.91 -9.56
C TRP A 127 9.01 -24.57 -9.74
N VAL A 128 9.90 -25.45 -9.27
CA VAL A 128 11.35 -25.27 -9.39
C VAL A 128 11.78 -25.25 -10.86
N THR A 129 11.21 -26.13 -11.69
CA THR A 129 11.49 -26.14 -13.14
C THR A 129 11.06 -24.85 -13.80
N LEU A 130 9.83 -24.37 -13.53
CA LEU A 130 9.34 -23.08 -14.03
C LEU A 130 10.23 -21.94 -13.55
N SER A 131 10.60 -21.94 -12.29
CA SER A 131 11.45 -20.91 -11.69
C SER A 131 12.84 -20.86 -12.34
N LEU A 132 13.48 -22.00 -12.57
CA LEU A 132 14.77 -22.10 -13.27
C LEU A 132 14.67 -21.65 -14.74
N LEU A 133 13.55 -21.96 -15.42
CA LEU A 133 13.30 -21.50 -16.78
C LEU A 133 13.14 -19.98 -16.83
N LEU A 134 12.34 -19.40 -15.93
CA LEU A 134 12.17 -17.94 -15.82
C LEU A 134 13.48 -17.24 -15.50
N LEU A 135 14.26 -17.78 -14.55
CA LEU A 135 15.58 -17.24 -14.19
C LEU A 135 16.52 -17.19 -15.40
N LYS A 136 16.52 -18.27 -16.21
CA LYS A 136 17.35 -18.36 -17.42
C LYS A 136 16.89 -17.42 -18.53
N MET A 137 15.58 -17.25 -18.70
CA MET A 137 15.02 -16.30 -19.68
C MET A 137 15.34 -14.84 -19.31
N GLY A 138 15.40 -14.53 -18.02
CA GLY A 138 15.62 -13.17 -17.54
C GLY A 138 17.01 -12.59 -17.83
N HIS A 139 18.04 -13.43 -17.83
CA HIS A 139 19.44 -13.01 -18.02
C HIS A 139 19.85 -12.75 -19.48
N GLY A 140 18.91 -12.70 -20.44
CA GLY A 140 19.22 -12.77 -21.88
C GLY A 140 18.69 -11.65 -22.79
N ILE A 141 17.99 -10.64 -22.27
CA ILE A 141 17.41 -9.59 -23.12
C ILE A 141 18.26 -8.32 -23.00
N GLY A 142 19.08 -8.05 -24.03
CA GLY A 142 19.96 -6.89 -24.12
C GLY A 142 19.18 -5.58 -23.99
N ARG A 143 19.16 -5.06 -22.76
CA ARG A 143 18.62 -3.75 -22.40
C ARG A 143 19.75 -2.88 -21.91
N GLU A 144 19.55 -1.58 -22.03
CA GLU A 144 20.55 -0.61 -21.63
C GLU A 144 20.74 -0.65 -20.10
N SER A 145 21.99 -0.61 -19.67
CA SER A 145 22.38 -0.63 -18.27
C SER A 145 22.72 0.76 -17.74
N VAL A 146 22.66 0.90 -16.42
CA VAL A 146 23.07 2.11 -15.72
C VAL A 146 23.83 1.75 -14.45
N THR A 147 24.91 2.48 -14.18
CA THR A 147 25.63 2.38 -12.90
C THR A 147 24.93 3.24 -11.86
N VAL A 148 24.46 2.58 -10.79
CA VAL A 148 23.70 3.19 -9.70
C VAL A 148 24.47 3.07 -8.39
N ALA A 149 24.20 3.98 -7.45
CA ALA A 149 24.79 3.93 -6.12
C ALA A 149 23.79 4.26 -5.02
N THR A 150 23.98 3.64 -3.85
CA THR A 150 23.25 3.96 -2.61
C THR A 150 24.25 4.51 -1.60
N VAL A 151 23.97 5.67 -1.02
CA VAL A 151 24.84 6.25 0.03
C VAL A 151 24.16 6.10 1.38
N THR A 152 24.80 5.36 2.29
CA THR A 152 24.31 5.13 3.65
C THR A 152 25.24 5.79 4.66
N PRO A 153 24.75 6.77 5.45
CA PRO A 153 25.57 7.52 6.40
C PRO A 153 25.89 6.76 7.70
N GLY A 154 25.23 5.63 7.96
CA GLY A 154 25.40 4.89 9.21
C GLY A 154 24.89 5.65 10.44
N ASN A 155 23.86 6.48 10.26
CA ASN A 155 23.36 7.33 11.32
C ASN A 155 22.14 6.71 12.00
N LEU A 156 22.09 6.75 13.32
CA LEU A 156 20.97 6.17 14.07
C LEU A 156 19.66 6.94 13.89
N PHE A 157 19.75 8.23 13.57
CA PHE A 157 18.59 9.07 13.27
C PHE A 157 18.43 9.24 11.76
N PRO A 158 17.17 9.37 11.29
CA PRO A 158 16.88 9.53 9.87
C PRO A 158 17.42 10.83 9.26
N TYR A 159 17.97 11.77 10.04
CA TYR A 159 18.36 13.09 9.54
C TYR A 159 19.79 13.49 9.90
N ALA A 160 20.35 14.40 9.10
CA ALA A 160 21.68 14.97 9.32
C ALA A 160 21.79 15.71 10.68
N CYS A 161 22.93 15.58 11.35
CA CYS A 161 23.14 15.98 12.74
C CYS A 161 23.14 17.51 12.98
N GLY A 162 23.08 18.33 11.94
CA GLY A 162 23.07 19.80 12.05
C GLY A 162 24.22 20.37 12.89
N GLY A 163 25.40 19.72 12.89
CA GLY A 163 26.58 20.13 13.66
C GLY A 163 26.70 19.53 15.07
N ARG A 164 25.75 18.71 15.54
CA ARG A 164 25.87 17.96 16.81
C ARG A 164 26.89 16.83 16.66
N LYS A 165 27.82 16.69 17.61
CA LYS A 165 28.82 15.60 17.64
C LYS A 165 28.31 14.30 18.27
N GLU A 166 27.32 14.42 19.15
CA GLU A 166 26.74 13.30 19.89
C GLU A 166 25.21 13.44 20.00
N ILE A 167 24.56 12.30 20.16
CA ILE A 167 23.12 12.16 20.39
C ILE A 167 22.88 11.29 21.64
N ILE A 168 21.76 11.52 22.32
CA ILE A 168 21.35 10.68 23.46
C ILE A 168 20.35 9.64 22.94
N HIS A 169 20.73 8.36 22.98
CA HIS A 169 19.85 7.24 22.62
C HIS A 169 19.83 6.21 23.75
N VAL A 170 18.64 5.84 24.22
CA VAL A 170 18.42 4.89 25.33
C VAL A 170 19.12 5.30 26.66
N GLY A 171 19.63 6.53 26.76
CA GLY A 171 20.35 7.03 27.92
C GLY A 171 21.88 6.97 27.80
N GLY A 172 22.40 6.46 26.68
CA GLY A 172 23.81 6.56 26.29
C GLY A 172 24.06 7.70 25.31
N ARG A 173 25.27 8.26 25.32
CA ARG A 173 25.75 9.19 24.29
C ARG A 173 26.36 8.38 23.15
N LEU A 174 25.86 8.57 21.94
CA LEU A 174 26.38 7.95 20.71
C LEU A 174 26.91 9.04 19.78
N PRO A 175 27.97 8.77 19.00
CA PRO A 175 28.49 9.71 18.02
C PRO A 175 27.45 9.96 16.91
N CYS A 176 27.35 11.21 16.46
CA CYS A 176 26.49 11.61 15.35
C CYS A 176 27.37 11.88 14.13
N ASN A 177 27.50 10.89 13.25
CA ASN A 177 28.44 10.94 12.13
C ASN A 177 27.82 11.55 10.84
N GLY A 178 26.50 11.74 10.83
CA GLY A 178 25.74 12.20 9.66
C GLY A 178 25.83 13.70 9.39
N SER A 179 26.47 14.12 8.30
CA SER A 179 26.34 15.49 7.77
C SER A 179 26.04 15.47 6.27
N VAL A 180 25.40 16.54 5.78
CA VAL A 180 25.16 16.71 4.33
C VAL A 180 26.49 16.77 3.58
N GLN A 181 27.51 17.41 4.16
CA GLN A 181 28.85 17.46 3.59
C GLN A 181 29.47 16.06 3.45
N ARG A 182 29.39 15.22 4.49
CA ARG A 182 29.88 13.84 4.43
C ARG A 182 29.17 13.02 3.35
N MET A 183 27.85 13.19 3.23
CA MET A 183 27.07 12.52 2.18
C MET A 183 27.45 12.99 0.77
N LEU A 184 27.75 14.28 0.60
CA LEU A 184 28.29 14.82 -0.65
C LEU A 184 29.69 14.25 -0.96
N GLU A 185 30.58 14.12 0.03
CA GLU A 185 31.90 13.50 -0.13
C GLU A 185 31.78 12.03 -0.58
N LEU A 186 30.90 11.25 0.07
CA LEU A 186 30.63 9.86 -0.29
C LEU A 186 29.97 9.75 -1.68
N THR A 187 29.15 10.73 -2.05
CA THR A 187 28.53 10.80 -3.38
C THR A 187 29.57 11.13 -4.45
N GLU A 188 30.48 12.06 -4.15
CA GLU A 188 31.58 12.45 -5.02
C GLU A 188 32.54 11.28 -5.26
N SER A 189 32.89 10.52 -4.23
CA SER A 189 33.76 9.35 -4.39
C SER A 189 33.14 8.30 -5.32
N VAL A 190 31.86 7.95 -5.18
CA VAL A 190 31.25 6.94 -6.07
C VAL A 190 30.95 7.45 -7.48
N ALA A 191 30.66 8.73 -7.63
CA ALA A 191 30.50 9.34 -8.94
C ALA A 191 31.83 9.36 -9.72
N ILE A 192 32.96 9.64 -9.05
CA ILE A 192 34.28 9.73 -9.67
C ILE A 192 34.91 8.34 -9.84
N ASP A 193 34.97 7.55 -8.77
CA ASP A 193 35.75 6.30 -8.74
C ASP A 193 35.06 5.17 -9.48
N SER A 194 33.72 5.15 -9.44
CA SER A 194 32.92 4.06 -10.01
C SER A 194 32.02 4.49 -11.18
N GLY A 195 31.99 5.79 -11.49
CA GLY A 195 31.16 6.32 -12.57
C GLY A 195 29.66 6.27 -12.30
N ALA A 196 29.22 6.15 -11.03
CA ALA A 196 27.80 6.08 -10.70
C ALA A 196 27.09 7.37 -11.10
N LYS A 197 26.00 7.24 -11.86
CA LYS A 197 25.25 8.38 -12.41
C LYS A 197 23.87 8.56 -11.81
N LEU A 198 23.34 7.54 -11.16
CA LEU A 198 22.08 7.61 -10.43
C LEU A 198 22.34 7.26 -8.96
N VAL A 199 22.22 8.25 -8.08
CA VAL A 199 22.57 8.12 -6.67
C VAL A 199 21.33 8.30 -5.80
N VAL A 200 21.14 7.42 -4.84
CA VAL A 200 20.00 7.46 -3.90
C VAL A 200 20.50 7.70 -2.48
N TRP A 201 19.89 8.67 -1.81
CA TRP A 201 20.08 8.95 -0.39
C TRP A 201 18.87 8.46 0.43
N PRO A 202 19.04 8.26 1.75
CA PRO A 202 18.01 7.68 2.61
C PRO A 202 16.75 8.54 2.77
N GLU A 203 15.69 7.90 3.26
CA GLU A 203 14.43 8.56 3.66
C GLU A 203 14.68 9.59 4.76
N ALA A 204 13.97 10.73 4.69
CA ALA A 204 14.00 11.79 5.71
C ALA A 204 15.39 12.38 6.04
N TRP A 205 16.41 12.09 5.23
CA TRP A 205 17.79 12.53 5.44
C TRP A 205 17.95 14.03 5.58
N LEU A 206 17.26 14.77 4.69
CA LEU A 206 17.14 16.22 4.82
C LEU A 206 15.87 16.54 5.60
N SER A 207 16.01 17.25 6.73
CA SER A 207 14.89 17.58 7.60
C SER A 207 15.02 18.98 8.18
N GLY A 208 13.95 19.43 8.85
CA GLY A 208 13.94 20.73 9.54
C GLY A 208 13.50 21.90 8.66
N PHE A 209 12.89 21.64 7.50
CA PHE A 209 12.32 22.67 6.64
C PHE A 209 10.94 23.09 7.14
N ALA A 210 10.74 24.40 7.27
CA ALA A 210 9.45 24.97 7.69
C ALA A 210 8.41 24.91 6.56
N ASP A 211 8.87 25.00 5.31
CA ASP A 211 8.03 25.02 4.12
C ASP A 211 8.83 24.56 2.87
N GLN A 212 8.12 24.38 1.76
CA GLN A 212 8.71 24.00 0.48
C GLN A 212 9.69 25.04 -0.08
N ALA A 213 9.51 26.34 0.22
CA ALA A 213 10.40 27.38 -0.29
C ALA A 213 11.79 27.31 0.37
N SER A 214 11.84 27.04 1.67
CA SER A 214 13.08 26.83 2.43
C SER A 214 13.83 25.59 1.94
N LEU A 215 13.10 24.52 1.60
CA LEU A 215 13.67 23.34 0.96
C LEU A 215 14.26 23.67 -0.41
N GLN A 216 13.50 24.31 -1.30
CA GLN A 216 13.97 24.66 -2.65
C GLN A 216 15.23 25.54 -2.60
N LEU A 217 15.29 26.49 -1.67
CA LEU A 217 16.46 27.32 -1.45
C LEU A 217 17.69 26.50 -1.05
N PHE A 218 17.51 25.53 -0.15
CA PHE A 218 18.57 24.63 0.29
C PHE A 218 19.07 23.73 -0.85
N LEU A 219 18.15 23.09 -1.60
CA LEU A 219 18.52 22.24 -2.73
C LEU A 219 19.31 23.02 -3.79
N HIS A 220 18.87 24.24 -4.11
CA HIS A 220 19.54 25.10 -5.09
C HIS A 220 20.94 25.56 -4.64
N LYS A 221 21.12 25.87 -3.35
CA LYS A 221 22.38 26.40 -2.82
C LYS A 221 23.40 25.30 -2.47
N GLU A 222 22.96 24.21 -1.86
CA GLU A 222 23.85 23.22 -1.25
C GLU A 222 24.05 21.97 -2.12
N LEU A 223 22.98 21.44 -2.72
CA LEU A 223 23.06 20.19 -3.48
C LEU A 223 23.29 20.42 -4.99
N ALA A 224 22.52 21.31 -5.61
CA ALA A 224 22.54 21.52 -7.05
C ALA A 224 23.94 21.84 -7.63
N PRO A 225 24.82 22.63 -6.98
CA PRO A 225 26.17 22.86 -7.49
C PRO A 225 27.02 21.58 -7.56
N SER A 226 26.92 20.71 -6.56
CA SER A 226 27.65 19.45 -6.53
C SER A 226 27.08 18.43 -7.52
N VAL A 227 25.74 18.34 -7.61
CA VAL A 227 25.06 17.47 -8.59
C VAL A 227 25.45 17.87 -10.02
N ARG A 228 25.44 19.17 -10.35
CA ARG A 228 25.91 19.68 -11.66
C ARG A 228 27.37 19.37 -11.94
N ARG A 229 28.24 19.60 -10.95
CA ARG A 229 29.68 19.37 -11.08
C ARG A 229 29.99 17.91 -11.40
N LEU A 230 29.29 16.99 -10.73
CA LEU A 230 29.49 15.54 -10.89
C LEU A 230 28.76 14.97 -12.11
N GLY A 231 27.77 15.69 -12.64
CA GLY A 231 26.93 15.24 -13.74
C GLY A 231 26.18 13.96 -13.38
N ILE A 232 25.51 13.96 -12.24
CA ILE A 232 24.73 12.83 -11.70
C ILE A 232 23.26 13.23 -11.53
N ILE A 233 22.40 12.24 -11.36
CA ILE A 233 21.03 12.40 -10.86
C ILE A 233 21.01 11.95 -9.41
N LEU A 234 20.46 12.77 -8.52
CA LEU A 234 20.40 12.52 -7.09
C LEU A 234 18.95 12.49 -6.60
N THR A 235 18.52 11.37 -6.04
CA THR A 235 17.24 11.25 -5.33
C THR A 235 17.47 11.23 -3.83
N VAL A 236 16.78 12.12 -3.10
CA VAL A 236 16.97 12.30 -1.66
C VAL A 236 15.64 12.32 -0.92
N GLY A 237 15.56 11.61 0.21
CA GLY A 237 14.43 11.68 1.13
C GLY A 237 14.47 12.95 1.98
N VAL A 238 13.31 13.59 2.12
CA VAL A 238 13.14 14.90 2.76
C VAL A 238 11.91 14.92 3.64
N THR A 239 12.00 15.58 4.79
CA THR A 239 10.83 15.92 5.63
C THR A 239 10.59 17.42 5.69
N VAL A 240 9.34 17.84 5.49
CA VAL A 240 8.89 19.25 5.53
C VAL A 240 7.71 19.39 6.48
N TYR A 241 7.69 20.44 7.29
CA TYR A 241 6.57 20.75 8.20
C TYR A 241 5.27 21.04 7.42
N PRO A 242 4.06 20.69 7.93
CA PRO A 242 3.78 20.05 9.22
C PRO A 242 4.04 18.54 9.26
N SER A 243 3.77 17.81 8.18
CA SER A 243 3.91 16.34 8.12
C SER A 243 4.07 15.86 6.68
N GLN A 244 5.11 16.33 5.98
CA GLN A 244 5.41 15.86 4.63
C GLN A 244 6.64 14.96 4.65
N ASN A 245 6.48 13.73 4.16
CA ASN A 245 7.57 12.80 3.88
C ASN A 245 7.65 12.62 2.36
N ILE A 246 8.65 13.25 1.75
CA ILE A 246 8.78 13.36 0.31
C ILE A 246 10.16 12.89 -0.13
N ALA A 247 10.30 12.57 -1.41
CA ALA A 247 11.57 12.33 -2.05
C ALA A 247 11.70 13.29 -3.23
N VAL A 248 12.81 14.02 -3.27
CA VAL A 248 13.10 14.98 -4.32
C VAL A 248 14.21 14.43 -5.20
N THR A 249 14.02 14.49 -6.51
CA THR A 249 15.05 14.13 -7.48
C THR A 249 15.58 15.36 -8.19
N ILE A 250 16.90 15.52 -8.17
CA ILE A 250 17.65 16.57 -8.85
C ILE A 250 18.37 15.96 -10.05
N ASP A 251 18.19 16.55 -11.24
CA ASP A 251 18.86 16.12 -12.47
C ASP A 251 20.32 16.63 -12.57
N GLU A 252 21.03 16.22 -13.60
CA GLU A 252 22.42 16.59 -13.84
C GLU A 252 22.61 18.11 -14.14
N GLN A 253 21.54 18.85 -14.42
CA GLN A 253 21.56 20.31 -14.52
C GLN A 253 21.27 20.99 -13.17
N GLY A 254 21.08 20.23 -12.10
CA GLY A 254 20.78 20.74 -10.76
C GLY A 254 19.35 21.25 -10.62
N ARG A 255 18.43 20.80 -11.47
CA ARG A 255 17.00 21.15 -11.43
C ARG A 255 16.23 20.04 -10.74
N VAL A 256 15.19 20.41 -9.99
CA VAL A 256 14.25 19.43 -9.42
C VAL A 256 13.35 18.92 -10.55
N VAL A 257 13.42 17.62 -10.83
CA VAL A 257 12.66 16.97 -11.93
C VAL A 257 11.55 16.04 -11.44
N SER A 258 11.58 15.64 -10.18
CA SER A 258 10.51 14.85 -9.55
C SER A 258 10.40 15.16 -8.07
N VAL A 259 9.17 15.22 -7.57
CA VAL A 259 8.84 15.29 -6.14
C VAL A 259 7.80 14.22 -5.87
N TYR A 260 8.24 13.13 -5.25
CA TYR A 260 7.36 12.06 -4.81
C TYR A 260 6.97 12.29 -3.35
N GLY A 261 5.71 12.05 -3.00
CA GLY A 261 5.26 12.07 -1.61
C GLY A 261 4.85 10.67 -1.19
N LYS A 262 5.19 10.26 0.03
CA LYS A 262 4.92 8.90 0.53
C LYS A 262 3.42 8.58 0.47
N GLN A 263 3.06 7.47 -0.17
CA GLN A 263 1.65 7.15 -0.45
C GLN A 263 1.03 6.33 0.69
N CYS A 264 1.83 5.46 1.29
CA CYS A 264 1.45 4.57 2.37
C CYS A 264 2.25 4.94 3.62
N PRO A 265 1.84 5.98 4.38
CA PRO A 265 2.49 6.27 5.66
C PRO A 265 2.31 5.09 6.62
N PHE A 266 3.32 4.81 7.43
CA PHE A 266 3.27 3.77 8.44
C PHE A 266 2.39 4.22 9.64
N TRP A 267 1.08 4.18 9.42
CA TRP A 267 0.06 4.73 10.32
C TRP A 267 0.07 4.08 11.71
N VAL A 268 0.49 2.82 11.82
CA VAL A 268 0.62 2.10 13.10
C VAL A 268 1.68 2.76 14.01
N ALA A 269 2.70 3.38 13.44
CA ALA A 269 3.69 4.18 14.16
C ALA A 269 3.28 5.66 14.31
N GLY A 270 2.08 6.04 13.87
CA GLY A 270 1.58 7.42 13.90
C GLY A 270 2.14 8.30 12.78
N GLU A 271 2.77 7.71 11.75
CA GLU A 271 3.21 8.48 10.57
C GLU A 271 2.00 9.05 9.83
N ARG A 272 2.11 10.31 9.40
CA ARG A 272 1.15 10.99 8.54
C ARG A 272 1.90 11.61 7.38
N ASN A 273 1.28 11.66 6.20
CA ASN A 273 1.81 12.40 5.08
C ASN A 273 0.71 13.23 4.41
N THR A 274 0.89 14.55 4.34
CA THR A 274 -0.06 15.46 3.68
C THR A 274 0.27 15.68 2.19
N ALA A 275 1.47 15.33 1.74
CA ALA A 275 1.91 15.53 0.36
C ALA A 275 1.65 14.28 -0.49
N LYS A 276 0.57 14.24 -1.26
CA LYS A 276 0.29 13.16 -2.22
C LYS A 276 0.44 13.66 -3.66
N TYR A 277 1.62 13.48 -4.25
CA TYR A 277 1.91 13.87 -5.64
C TYR A 277 1.68 12.75 -6.66
N GLY A 278 1.02 11.66 -6.27
CA GLY A 278 0.92 10.44 -7.06
C GLY A 278 2.28 9.75 -7.24
N TYR A 279 2.50 9.19 -8.43
CA TYR A 279 3.71 8.44 -8.78
C TYR A 279 4.46 9.10 -9.96
N PRO A 280 5.04 10.30 -9.77
CA PRO A 280 5.76 10.99 -10.83
C PRO A 280 6.97 10.18 -11.30
N LEU A 281 7.07 10.04 -12.62
CA LEU A 281 8.23 9.46 -13.27
C LEU A 281 9.11 10.55 -13.86
N PHE A 282 10.41 10.35 -13.83
CA PHE A 282 11.36 11.21 -14.53
C PHE A 282 12.19 10.42 -15.54
N ASN A 283 12.64 11.10 -16.59
CA ASN A 283 13.44 10.49 -17.64
C ASN A 283 14.89 10.36 -17.20
N ILE A 284 15.49 9.20 -17.47
CA ILE A 284 16.92 8.96 -17.33
C ILE A 284 17.57 9.29 -18.68
N PRO A 285 18.44 10.29 -18.80
CA PRO A 285 19.07 10.65 -20.07
C PRO A 285 20.10 9.62 -20.54
N TYR A 286 20.32 9.50 -21.85
CA TYR A 286 21.35 8.59 -22.42
C TYR A 286 22.79 8.92 -21.96
N LEU A 287 23.04 10.19 -21.63
CA LEU A 287 24.34 10.67 -21.16
C LEU A 287 24.80 9.98 -19.87
N VAL A 288 23.87 9.38 -19.12
CA VAL A 288 24.11 8.58 -17.92
C VAL A 288 24.93 7.30 -18.23
N ASN A 289 24.93 6.79 -19.47
CA ASN A 289 25.66 5.57 -19.86
C ASN A 289 26.92 5.83 -20.71
N SER A 290 27.26 7.11 -20.98
CA SER A 290 28.22 7.44 -22.05
C SER A 290 29.67 7.51 -21.55
N VAL A 291 30.45 6.45 -21.78
CA VAL A 291 31.93 6.49 -21.73
C VAL A 291 32.51 7.33 -22.89
N ARG A 292 31.70 7.65 -23.92
CA ARG A 292 32.09 8.50 -25.07
C ARG A 292 30.94 9.44 -25.47
N PRO A 293 30.91 10.69 -24.98
CA PRO A 293 29.84 11.66 -25.28
C PRO A 293 29.74 12.08 -26.76
N GLU A 294 30.73 11.74 -27.59
CA GLU A 294 30.84 12.17 -28.99
C GLU A 294 29.96 11.37 -29.98
N LEU A 295 29.38 10.24 -29.55
CA LEU A 295 28.57 9.34 -30.39
C LEU A 295 27.06 9.42 -30.14
N ALA A 296 26.61 10.27 -29.21
CA ALA A 296 25.19 10.41 -28.85
C ALA A 296 24.44 11.31 -29.86
N VAL A 297 24.25 10.84 -31.09
CA VAL A 297 23.45 11.53 -32.12
C VAL A 297 22.25 10.65 -32.50
N VAL A 298 21.07 11.12 -32.06
CA VAL A 298 19.75 10.99 -32.72
C VAL A 298 19.07 9.61 -32.66
N ASN A 299 18.16 9.41 -31.69
CA ASN A 299 16.68 9.42 -31.90
C ASN A 299 15.82 8.90 -30.71
N SER A 300 16.39 8.75 -29.51
CA SER A 300 15.63 8.79 -28.25
C SER A 300 16.51 9.33 -27.13
N SER A 301 16.24 10.55 -26.66
CA SER A 301 17.05 11.24 -25.63
C SER A 301 16.94 10.60 -24.22
N VAL A 302 16.17 9.52 -24.08
CA VAL A 302 15.79 8.92 -22.80
C VAL A 302 16.12 7.43 -22.81
N LEU A 303 17.01 7.03 -21.90
CA LEU A 303 17.48 5.68 -21.59
C LEU A 303 16.37 4.82 -20.93
N GLY A 304 15.53 5.47 -20.14
CA GLY A 304 14.41 4.85 -19.42
C GLY A 304 13.72 5.86 -18.50
N LYS A 305 12.78 5.41 -17.68
CA LYS A 305 12.11 6.25 -16.68
C LYS A 305 12.36 5.71 -15.28
N ALA A 306 12.64 6.57 -14.33
CA ALA A 306 12.76 6.19 -12.94
C ALA A 306 11.52 6.63 -12.15
N GLY A 307 11.03 5.72 -11.30
CA GLY A 307 10.03 6.03 -10.27
C GLY A 307 10.67 6.04 -8.89
N THR A 308 9.96 6.61 -7.92
CA THR A 308 10.41 6.64 -6.52
C THR A 308 9.33 6.08 -5.62
N LEU A 309 9.72 5.26 -4.65
CA LEU A 309 8.86 4.75 -3.59
C LEU A 309 9.60 4.87 -2.27
N ILE A 310 8.98 5.41 -1.22
CA ILE A 310 9.69 5.68 0.03
C ILE A 310 9.40 4.54 1.01
N CYS A 311 10.46 3.86 1.44
CA CYS A 311 10.44 2.91 2.54
C CYS A 311 9.22 1.96 2.45
N TYR A 312 8.34 2.04 3.45
CA TYR A 312 7.10 1.28 3.63
C TYR A 312 6.14 1.27 2.42
N ASP A 313 6.26 2.21 1.48
CA ASP A 313 5.52 2.13 0.22
C ASP A 313 5.81 0.81 -0.51
N MET A 314 7.03 0.28 -0.40
CA MET A 314 7.45 -0.98 -1.01
C MET A 314 6.70 -2.20 -0.45
N ASP A 315 6.15 -2.12 0.76
CA ASP A 315 5.40 -3.21 1.38
C ASP A 315 4.04 -3.45 0.74
N PHE A 316 3.56 -2.52 -0.08
CA PHE A 316 2.29 -2.64 -0.79
C PHE A 316 2.55 -3.05 -2.25
N PRO A 317 2.12 -4.24 -2.68
CA PRO A 317 2.31 -4.68 -4.06
C PRO A 317 1.74 -3.72 -5.11
N SER A 318 0.66 -3.01 -4.76
CA SER A 318 -0.02 -2.04 -5.62
C SER A 318 0.83 -0.82 -5.96
N THR A 319 1.65 -0.30 -5.06
CA THR A 319 2.45 0.93 -5.27
C THR A 319 3.54 0.69 -6.32
N ALA A 320 4.31 -0.39 -6.16
CA ALA A 320 5.37 -0.78 -7.09
C ALA A 320 4.79 -1.14 -8.46
N ARG A 321 3.61 -1.78 -8.47
CA ARG A 321 2.87 -2.07 -9.69
C ARG A 321 2.40 -0.81 -10.40
N GLU A 322 1.94 0.20 -9.66
CA GLU A 322 1.50 1.45 -10.26
C GLU A 322 2.68 2.21 -10.88
N VAL A 323 3.82 2.29 -10.19
CA VAL A 323 5.05 2.86 -10.76
C VAL A 323 5.48 2.12 -12.03
N ALA A 324 5.42 0.78 -12.04
CA ALA A 324 5.69 -0.03 -13.23
C ALA A 324 4.63 0.18 -14.33
N SER A 325 3.35 0.37 -13.96
CA SER A 325 2.23 0.60 -14.88
C SER A 325 2.32 1.95 -15.60
N LEU A 326 3.00 2.92 -15.00
CA LEU A 326 3.30 4.22 -15.61
C LEU A 326 4.54 4.17 -16.53
N GLY A 327 5.25 3.04 -16.56
CA GLY A 327 6.39 2.81 -17.44
C GLY A 327 7.74 3.07 -16.81
N ALA A 328 7.84 3.04 -15.47
CA ALA A 328 9.15 3.03 -14.82
C ALA A 328 9.96 1.80 -15.23
N SER A 329 11.24 2.01 -15.51
CA SER A 329 12.24 1.00 -15.79
C SER A 329 13.20 0.77 -14.63
N ILE A 330 13.08 1.52 -13.53
CA ILE A 330 13.82 1.38 -12.27
C ILE A 330 13.05 2.06 -11.13
N ILE A 331 13.12 1.51 -9.92
CA ILE A 331 12.59 2.12 -8.70
C ILE A 331 13.76 2.59 -7.83
N LEU A 332 13.72 3.86 -7.43
CA LEU A 332 14.61 4.43 -6.42
C LEU A 332 13.89 4.43 -5.09
N ASN A 333 14.52 3.85 -4.07
CA ASN A 333 13.89 3.62 -2.77
C ASN A 333 14.71 4.24 -1.65
N PRO A 334 14.53 5.54 -1.37
CA PRO A 334 14.92 6.13 -0.10
C PRO A 334 14.19 5.39 1.04
N SER A 335 14.96 4.80 1.95
CA SER A 335 14.45 4.04 3.08
C SER A 335 15.06 4.53 4.39
N ASN A 336 14.35 4.34 5.49
CA ASN A 336 14.90 4.47 6.83
C ASN A 336 14.25 3.44 7.75
N ASP A 337 14.86 2.27 7.76
CA ASP A 337 14.46 1.12 8.52
C ASP A 337 15.00 1.22 9.96
N TRP A 338 14.69 0.22 10.77
CA TRP A 338 15.29 0.05 12.08
C TRP A 338 15.82 -1.37 12.24
N SER A 339 16.73 -1.57 13.19
CA SER A 339 17.52 -2.82 13.35
C SER A 339 16.71 -4.12 13.44
N SER A 340 15.44 -4.07 13.85
CA SER A 340 14.53 -5.23 13.89
C SER A 340 13.69 -5.45 12.63
N MET A 341 13.62 -4.50 11.69
CA MET A 341 12.79 -4.58 10.46
C MET A 341 13.53 -5.22 9.29
N ARG A 342 14.10 -6.42 9.49
CA ARG A 342 14.97 -7.08 8.49
C ARG A 342 14.24 -7.62 7.26
N ASN A 343 12.94 -7.83 7.37
CA ASN A 343 12.11 -8.42 6.31
C ASN A 343 11.90 -7.46 5.13
N HIS A 344 12.09 -6.16 5.33
CA HIS A 344 11.90 -5.12 4.31
C HIS A 344 12.89 -5.23 3.15
N PHE A 345 14.08 -5.79 3.40
CA PHE A 345 15.01 -6.22 2.34
C PHE A 345 14.36 -7.23 1.38
N GLY A 346 13.72 -8.27 1.93
CA GLY A 346 13.06 -9.31 1.15
C GLY A 346 11.89 -8.76 0.33
N VAL A 347 11.13 -7.83 0.90
CA VAL A 347 10.06 -7.10 0.20
C VAL A 347 10.60 -6.44 -1.06
N SER A 348 11.74 -5.74 -0.96
CA SER A 348 12.37 -5.09 -2.12
C SER A 348 12.72 -6.07 -3.24
N VAL A 349 13.20 -7.27 -2.90
CA VAL A 349 13.48 -8.34 -3.87
C VAL A 349 12.21 -8.82 -4.57
N PHE A 350 11.13 -9.06 -3.82
CA PHE A 350 9.86 -9.48 -4.42
C PHE A 350 9.24 -8.38 -5.29
N ARG A 351 9.27 -7.10 -4.86
CA ARG A 351 8.81 -5.97 -5.68
C ARG A 351 9.55 -5.89 -7.01
N ALA A 352 10.86 -6.17 -7.02
CA ALA A 352 11.67 -6.20 -8.23
C ALA A 352 11.20 -7.33 -9.19
N ILE A 353 11.10 -8.56 -8.68
CA ILE A 353 10.66 -9.74 -9.47
C ILE A 353 9.23 -9.58 -10.00
N GLU A 354 8.31 -9.10 -9.16
CA GLU A 354 6.90 -8.98 -9.52
C GLU A 354 6.67 -7.93 -10.60
N ASN A 355 7.56 -6.94 -10.73
CA ASN A 355 7.42 -5.88 -11.73
C ASN A 355 8.42 -5.99 -12.87
N GLY A 356 9.45 -6.83 -12.75
CA GLY A 356 10.49 -6.97 -13.78
C GLY A 356 11.37 -5.73 -13.91
N ILE A 357 11.53 -4.97 -12.82
CA ILE A 357 12.27 -3.71 -12.79
C ILE A 357 13.23 -3.68 -11.59
N PRO A 358 14.47 -3.18 -11.77
CA PRO A 358 15.44 -3.06 -10.70
C PRO A 358 14.98 -2.10 -9.59
N VAL A 359 15.46 -2.37 -8.37
CA VAL A 359 15.20 -1.58 -7.17
C VAL A 359 16.53 -1.15 -6.56
N VAL A 360 16.66 0.14 -6.26
CA VAL A 360 17.85 0.74 -5.63
C VAL A 360 17.44 1.30 -4.27
N LYS A 361 17.59 0.48 -3.23
CA LYS A 361 17.22 0.79 -1.84
C LYS A 361 18.41 1.38 -1.09
N ALA A 362 18.28 2.64 -0.66
CA ALA A 362 19.26 3.32 0.19
C ALA A 362 18.66 3.55 1.58
N ASP A 363 19.21 2.88 2.57
CA ASP A 363 18.81 2.98 3.97
C ASP A 363 19.74 3.91 4.78
N GLY A 364 19.24 4.42 5.90
CA GLY A 364 19.96 5.31 6.81
C GLY A 364 21.14 4.66 7.55
N ALA A 365 21.07 3.36 7.87
CA ALA A 365 22.11 2.70 8.67
C ALA A 365 22.17 1.16 8.65
N TRP A 366 21.12 0.47 8.24
CA TRP A 366 20.91 -0.96 8.52
C TRP A 366 21.07 -1.83 7.27
N ASP A 367 20.28 -1.58 6.22
CA ASP A 367 20.24 -2.43 5.04
C ASP A 367 20.03 -1.65 3.74
N SER A 368 21.04 -1.67 2.86
CA SER A 368 20.89 -1.15 1.49
C SER A 368 21.14 -2.23 0.48
N ALA A 369 20.50 -2.07 -0.69
CA ALA A 369 20.50 -3.08 -1.73
C ALA A 369 20.38 -2.47 -3.11
N ILE A 370 21.10 -3.04 -4.06
CA ILE A 370 20.90 -2.86 -5.49
C ILE A 370 20.43 -4.22 -6.01
N ILE A 371 19.20 -4.26 -6.51
CA ILE A 371 18.51 -5.50 -6.90
C ILE A 371 18.10 -5.37 -8.37
N ASP A 372 18.40 -6.39 -9.17
CA ASP A 372 17.97 -6.42 -10.58
C ASP A 372 16.46 -6.77 -10.71
N GLY A 373 15.91 -6.66 -11.92
CA GLY A 373 14.49 -6.97 -12.18
C GLY A 373 14.11 -8.45 -12.02
N TRP A 374 15.05 -9.34 -11.73
CA TRP A 374 14.85 -10.78 -11.51
C TRP A 374 15.12 -11.17 -10.05
N GLY A 375 15.32 -10.18 -9.18
CA GLY A 375 15.57 -10.37 -7.76
C GLY A 375 16.99 -10.84 -7.43
N SER A 376 17.93 -10.83 -8.39
CA SER A 376 19.34 -11.02 -8.09
C SER A 376 19.87 -9.78 -7.37
N VAL A 377 20.53 -10.00 -6.24
CA VAL A 377 21.14 -8.92 -5.47
C VAL A 377 22.52 -8.62 -6.07
N VAL A 378 22.66 -7.45 -6.72
CA VAL A 378 23.90 -6.99 -7.36
C VAL A 378 24.91 -6.54 -6.32
N ALA A 379 24.45 -5.77 -5.33
CA ALA A 379 25.23 -5.33 -4.19
C ALA A 379 24.31 -5.14 -2.99
N SER A 380 24.74 -5.55 -1.79
CA SER A 380 23.96 -5.31 -0.57
C SER A 380 24.82 -5.32 0.69
N PHE A 381 24.21 -4.84 1.77
CA PHE A 381 24.61 -5.21 3.12
C PHE A 381 23.36 -5.27 4.02
N GLN A 382 23.46 -6.04 5.10
CA GLN A 382 22.51 -6.04 6.20
C GLN A 382 23.30 -6.02 7.50
N SER A 383 22.97 -5.11 8.41
CA SER A 383 23.68 -4.94 9.66
C SER A 383 22.73 -4.80 10.85
N ILE A 384 23.18 -5.31 12.01
CA ILE A 384 22.51 -5.14 13.31
C ILE A 384 23.01 -3.87 14.01
N GLU A 385 24.17 -3.38 13.59
CA GLU A 385 24.79 -2.14 14.07
C GLU A 385 24.69 -1.07 12.97
N PRO A 386 24.61 0.22 13.33
CA PRO A 386 24.56 1.28 12.33
C PRO A 386 25.89 1.38 11.59
N VAL A 387 25.87 1.27 10.25
CA VAL A 387 27.07 1.21 9.41
C VAL A 387 27.04 2.28 8.32
N GLU A 388 28.12 3.07 8.20
CA GLU A 388 28.34 3.91 7.03
C GLU A 388 28.82 3.01 5.88
N ARG A 389 28.13 3.05 4.74
CA ARG A 389 28.49 2.25 3.58
C ARG A 389 27.99 2.89 2.30
N VAL A 390 28.71 2.67 1.22
CA VAL A 390 28.23 2.99 -0.12
C VAL A 390 28.22 1.71 -0.95
N LEU A 391 27.14 1.50 -1.70
CA LEU A 391 27.06 0.41 -2.65
C LEU A 391 27.07 1.00 -4.05
N VAL A 392 27.73 0.31 -4.97
CA VAL A 392 27.71 0.62 -6.39
C VAL A 392 27.43 -0.66 -7.14
N GLY A 393 26.59 -0.58 -8.18
CA GLY A 393 26.23 -1.73 -9.00
C GLY A 393 25.73 -1.28 -10.36
N GLU A 394 25.93 -2.13 -11.35
CA GLU A 394 25.34 -1.96 -12.67
C GLU A 394 24.02 -2.72 -12.71
N VAL A 395 22.95 -2.04 -13.09
CA VAL A 395 21.63 -2.67 -13.28
C VAL A 395 21.15 -2.46 -14.69
N THR A 396 20.57 -3.51 -15.26
CA THR A 396 19.88 -3.43 -16.53
C THR A 396 18.50 -2.82 -16.30
N LEU A 397 18.17 -1.75 -17.03
CA LEU A 397 16.86 -1.14 -16.92
C LEU A 397 15.77 -2.13 -17.32
N GLY A 398 14.68 -2.14 -16.56
CA GLY A 398 13.51 -2.94 -16.84
C GLY A 398 12.68 -2.37 -18.00
N GLY A 399 11.50 -2.97 -18.26
CA GLY A 399 10.58 -2.45 -19.28
C GLY A 399 9.59 -3.46 -19.84
N THR A 400 9.79 -4.76 -19.62
CA THR A 400 8.72 -5.75 -19.83
C THR A 400 7.96 -5.92 -18.54
N ARG A 401 6.66 -5.67 -18.59
CA ARG A 401 5.77 -6.05 -17.51
C ARG A 401 5.73 -7.57 -17.41
N THR A 402 5.87 -8.06 -16.20
CA THR A 402 5.66 -9.46 -15.88
C THR A 402 4.16 -9.80 -15.94
N ILE A 403 3.83 -11.08 -15.87
CA ILE A 403 2.42 -11.50 -15.79
C ILE A 403 1.80 -11.02 -14.48
N ALA A 404 2.54 -11.05 -13.37
CA ALA A 404 2.07 -10.54 -12.07
C ALA A 404 1.79 -9.03 -12.12
N ALA A 405 2.63 -8.24 -12.81
CA ALA A 405 2.38 -6.82 -13.00
C ALA A 405 1.12 -6.54 -13.84
N ILE A 406 0.78 -7.42 -14.79
CA ILE A 406 -0.39 -7.29 -15.66
C ILE A 406 -1.68 -7.74 -14.96
N LEU A 407 -1.66 -8.92 -14.35
CA LEU A 407 -2.83 -9.51 -13.69
C LEU A 407 -3.11 -8.88 -12.32
N GLY A 408 -2.10 -8.23 -11.76
CA GLY A 408 -2.15 -7.67 -10.43
C GLY A 408 -2.42 -8.72 -9.36
N ASP A 409 -3.33 -8.42 -8.44
CA ASP A 409 -3.64 -9.30 -7.30
C ASP A 409 -4.66 -10.38 -7.63
N LEU A 410 -4.92 -10.64 -8.92
CA LEU A 410 -5.94 -11.59 -9.37
C LEU A 410 -5.82 -12.98 -8.71
N PHE A 411 -4.60 -13.49 -8.56
CA PHE A 411 -4.36 -14.77 -7.90
C PHE A 411 -4.85 -14.76 -6.44
N ALA A 412 -4.52 -13.71 -5.68
CA ALA A 412 -4.93 -13.57 -4.29
C ALA A 412 -6.44 -13.29 -4.17
N MET A 413 -7.01 -12.53 -5.11
CA MET A 413 -8.47 -12.30 -5.20
C MET A 413 -9.24 -13.60 -5.47
N ILE A 414 -8.72 -14.50 -6.32
CA ILE A 414 -9.32 -15.82 -6.54
C ILE A 414 -9.31 -16.65 -5.24
N CYS A 415 -8.21 -16.58 -4.47
CA CYS A 415 -8.12 -17.26 -3.17
C CYS A 415 -9.17 -16.69 -2.18
N LEU A 416 -9.34 -15.37 -2.15
CA LEU A 416 -10.36 -14.72 -1.32
C LEU A 416 -11.79 -15.07 -1.74
N ALA A 417 -12.06 -15.12 -3.06
CA ALA A 417 -13.35 -15.54 -3.60
C ALA A 417 -13.69 -16.98 -3.24
N TYR A 418 -12.70 -17.89 -3.27
CA TYR A 418 -12.85 -19.27 -2.81
C TYR A 418 -13.34 -19.33 -1.35
N VAL A 419 -12.69 -18.60 -0.44
CA VAL A 419 -13.10 -18.57 0.99
C VAL A 419 -14.52 -18.05 1.15
N ARG A 420 -14.90 -16.98 0.44
CA ARG A 420 -16.28 -16.44 0.48
C ARG A 420 -17.32 -17.46 0.00
N SER A 421 -17.02 -18.18 -1.08
CA SER A 421 -17.94 -19.20 -1.61
C SER A 421 -18.14 -20.35 -0.62
N ALA A 422 -17.07 -20.83 0.03
CA ALA A 422 -17.14 -21.83 1.08
C ALA A 422 -18.00 -21.38 2.28
N SER A 423 -17.86 -20.12 2.70
CA SER A 423 -18.66 -19.53 3.78
C SER A 423 -20.15 -19.38 3.41
N SER A 424 -20.47 -19.13 2.15
CA SER A 424 -21.88 -19.06 1.69
C SER A 424 -22.58 -20.42 1.67
N ILE A 425 -21.83 -21.51 1.48
CA ILE A 425 -22.34 -22.88 1.56
C ILE A 425 -22.68 -23.23 3.02
N LEU A 426 -21.92 -22.69 3.99
CA LEU A 426 -22.21 -22.84 5.42
C LEU A 426 -23.51 -22.18 5.84
N SER A 427 -23.72 -20.93 5.44
CA SER A 427 -24.96 -20.20 5.74
C SER A 427 -26.18 -20.82 5.04
N GLY A 428 -26.01 -21.37 3.83
CA GLY A 428 -27.05 -22.14 3.14
C GLY A 428 -27.33 -23.52 3.74
N GLY A 429 -26.31 -24.22 4.25
CA GLY A 429 -26.42 -25.56 4.84
C GLY A 429 -27.01 -25.58 6.25
N ILE A 430 -26.76 -24.53 7.05
CA ILE A 430 -27.35 -24.36 8.38
C ILE A 430 -28.85 -24.04 8.28
N PHE A 431 -29.29 -23.36 7.22
CA PHE A 431 -30.71 -23.07 6.95
C PHE A 431 -31.52 -24.26 6.39
N SER A 432 -30.87 -25.32 5.92
CA SER A 432 -31.54 -26.46 5.28
C SER A 432 -32.04 -27.55 6.24
N ARG A 433 -31.56 -27.60 7.50
CA ARG A 433 -31.84 -28.71 8.42
C ARG A 433 -32.73 -28.39 9.61
N THR A 434 -33.18 -27.15 9.73
CA THR A 434 -34.11 -26.75 10.79
C THR A 434 -35.10 -25.75 10.21
N LEU A 435 -36.36 -26.17 10.14
CA LEU A 435 -37.60 -25.43 9.85
C LEU A 435 -38.12 -25.48 8.40
N ALA A 436 -39.27 -26.16 8.26
CA ALA A 436 -40.27 -25.90 7.22
C ALA A 436 -40.87 -24.48 7.40
N PRO A 437 -41.47 -23.90 6.35
CA PRO A 437 -41.27 -22.50 5.99
C PRO A 437 -42.18 -21.55 6.79
N MET A 438 -41.58 -20.56 7.42
CA MET A 438 -42.22 -19.27 7.64
C MET A 438 -41.33 -18.21 7.01
N ALA A 439 -41.93 -17.47 6.09
CA ALA A 439 -41.26 -16.52 5.21
C ALA A 439 -40.43 -15.51 5.99
N SER A 440 -39.16 -15.40 5.64
CA SER A 440 -38.47 -14.11 5.68
C SER A 440 -37.39 -14.07 4.59
N ARG A 441 -37.73 -13.37 3.51
CA ARG A 441 -36.79 -12.90 2.50
C ARG A 441 -36.05 -11.71 3.11
N ALA A 442 -34.78 -11.87 3.50
CA ALA A 442 -33.78 -10.81 3.56
C ALA A 442 -32.45 -11.40 4.08
N VAL A 443 -31.33 -10.73 3.77
CA VAL A 443 -29.97 -10.87 4.33
C VAL A 443 -28.91 -11.59 3.46
N VAL A 444 -29.26 -12.23 2.33
CA VAL A 444 -28.23 -12.69 1.37
C VAL A 444 -28.32 -11.90 0.06
N ALA A 445 -27.71 -10.71 0.06
CA ALA A 445 -27.17 -9.99 -1.10
C ALA A 445 -27.08 -8.49 -0.76
N ARG A 446 -25.93 -8.03 -0.26
CA ARG A 446 -25.47 -6.62 -0.33
C ARG A 446 -24.04 -6.53 0.22
N PHE A 447 -23.11 -7.23 -0.42
CA PHE A 447 -21.66 -6.96 -0.33
C PHE A 447 -21.04 -7.05 -1.72
N PHE A 448 -21.78 -6.53 -2.71
CA PHE A 448 -21.31 -6.16 -4.03
C PHE A 448 -22.22 -5.02 -4.52
N SER A 449 -21.75 -3.79 -4.35
CA SER A 449 -22.02 -2.69 -5.26
C SER A 449 -20.81 -1.76 -5.28
N THR A 450 -19.64 -2.33 -5.57
CA THR A 450 -18.66 -1.59 -6.37
C THR A 450 -18.86 -2.04 -7.81
N GLU A 451 -20.00 -1.62 -8.38
CA GLU A 451 -20.08 -1.54 -9.84
C GLU A 451 -19.04 -0.53 -10.32
N MET A 452 -18.39 -0.90 -11.41
CA MET A 452 -17.57 -0.03 -12.21
C MET A 452 -18.28 1.29 -12.48
N HIS A 453 -17.72 2.42 -12.04
CA HIS A 453 -17.91 3.70 -12.72
C HIS A 453 -16.61 4.51 -12.68
N HIS A 454 -15.71 4.20 -13.61
CA HIS A 454 -14.93 5.24 -14.27
C HIS A 454 -15.88 6.01 -15.19
N GLY A 455 -16.48 7.05 -14.65
CA GLY A 455 -17.37 7.97 -15.35
C GLY A 455 -17.82 9.04 -14.36
N SER A 456 -17.80 10.31 -14.75
CA SER A 456 -18.17 11.44 -13.88
C SER A 456 -19.52 11.17 -13.19
N VAL A 457 -19.51 11.05 -11.86
CA VAL A 457 -20.69 10.79 -11.01
C VAL A 457 -21.59 12.03 -10.89
N THR A 458 -21.19 13.17 -11.46
CA THR A 458 -21.99 14.39 -11.47
C THR A 458 -23.30 14.16 -12.24
N PRO A 459 -24.46 14.37 -11.61
CA PRO A 459 -25.75 14.35 -12.31
C PRO A 459 -25.73 15.33 -13.49
N PRO A 460 -26.34 15.01 -14.65
CA PRO A 460 -26.30 15.86 -15.86
C PRO A 460 -26.80 17.31 -15.65
N ASP A 461 -27.64 17.49 -14.63
CA ASP A 461 -28.27 18.76 -14.27
C ASP A 461 -27.77 19.37 -12.97
N ALA A 462 -26.68 18.84 -12.39
CA ALA A 462 -25.98 19.46 -11.27
C ALA A 462 -25.18 20.69 -11.75
N ILE A 463 -25.19 21.75 -10.95
CA ILE A 463 -24.36 22.94 -11.17
C ILE A 463 -22.98 22.66 -10.58
N GLU A 464 -21.93 22.87 -11.39
CA GLU A 464 -20.55 22.81 -10.88
C GLU A 464 -20.31 23.96 -9.89
N MET A 465 -19.91 23.61 -8.67
CA MET A 465 -19.65 24.56 -7.59
C MET A 465 -18.16 24.63 -7.28
N ASP A 466 -17.68 25.75 -6.76
CA ASP A 466 -16.29 25.90 -6.33
C ASP A 466 -15.98 24.97 -5.12
N GLY A 467 -14.70 24.61 -4.95
CA GLY A 467 -14.28 23.70 -3.86
C GLY A 467 -14.57 24.26 -2.48
N ASP A 468 -14.20 25.52 -2.24
CA ASP A 468 -14.36 26.16 -0.93
C ASP A 468 -15.84 26.42 -0.61
N GLU A 469 -16.64 26.76 -1.63
CA GLU A 469 -18.08 26.93 -1.51
C GLU A 469 -18.81 25.59 -1.24
N TYR A 470 -18.34 24.50 -1.86
CA TYR A 470 -18.85 23.16 -1.59
C TYR A 470 -18.56 22.70 -0.17
N ASP A 471 -17.34 22.90 0.32
CA ASP A 471 -17.00 22.50 1.67
C ASP A 471 -17.86 23.25 2.71
N ALA A 472 -18.01 24.56 2.55
CA ALA A 472 -18.84 25.37 3.46
C ALA A 472 -20.32 24.93 3.47
N GLN A 473 -20.91 24.67 2.29
CA GLN A 473 -22.32 24.24 2.21
C GLN A 473 -22.52 22.79 2.67
N ALA A 474 -21.55 21.90 2.40
CA ALA A 474 -21.63 20.50 2.81
C ALA A 474 -21.49 20.36 4.33
N ASP A 475 -20.58 21.13 4.95
CA ASP A 475 -20.40 21.15 6.40
C ASP A 475 -21.69 21.64 7.10
N ASP A 476 -22.32 22.72 6.61
CA ASP A 476 -23.60 23.22 7.16
C ASP A 476 -24.74 22.18 7.10
N VAL A 477 -24.79 21.37 6.04
CA VAL A 477 -25.76 20.29 5.92
C VAL A 477 -25.46 19.13 6.85
N LEU A 478 -24.19 18.72 6.98
CA LEU A 478 -23.80 17.64 7.87
C LEU A 478 -24.00 18.02 9.34
N ASP A 479 -23.69 19.27 9.72
CA ASP A 479 -23.96 19.81 11.05
C ASP A 479 -25.47 19.85 11.33
N SER A 480 -26.27 20.30 10.35
CA SER A 480 -27.74 20.33 10.47
C SER A 480 -28.34 18.92 10.60
N LEU A 481 -27.78 17.93 9.89
CA LEU A 481 -28.18 16.53 10.02
C LEU A 481 -27.80 15.98 11.39
N PHE A 482 -26.57 16.23 11.85
CA PHE A 482 -26.06 15.82 13.16
C PHE A 482 -26.96 16.34 14.28
N ASP A 483 -27.18 17.66 14.35
CA ASP A 483 -27.99 18.29 15.39
C ASP A 483 -29.43 17.74 15.46
N ALA A 484 -30.03 17.52 14.29
CA ALA A 484 -31.41 17.03 14.21
C ALA A 484 -31.52 15.55 14.60
N VAL A 485 -30.51 14.74 14.29
CA VAL A 485 -30.43 13.32 14.64
C VAL A 485 -30.11 13.15 16.12
N ASP A 486 -29.19 13.93 16.67
CA ASP A 486 -28.82 13.91 18.09
C ASP A 486 -30.05 14.21 18.97
N GLN A 487 -30.81 15.25 18.63
CA GLN A 487 -32.08 15.57 19.28
C GLN A 487 -33.18 14.50 19.11
N ALA A 488 -33.12 13.71 18.04
CA ALA A 488 -34.04 12.59 17.83
C ALA A 488 -33.62 11.36 18.62
N CYS A 489 -32.31 11.13 18.79
CA CYS A 489 -31.73 10.03 19.56
C CYS A 489 -32.28 9.99 21.00
N GLU A 490 -32.49 11.16 21.62
CA GLU A 490 -33.01 11.28 22.99
C GLU A 490 -34.52 10.93 23.14
N LYS A 491 -35.26 10.70 22.05
CA LYS A 491 -36.72 10.48 22.07
C LYS A 491 -37.09 9.00 21.98
N ASP A 492 -38.04 8.58 22.80
CA ASP A 492 -38.63 7.24 22.74
C ASP A 492 -39.23 6.95 21.35
N GLY A 493 -38.74 5.88 20.72
CA GLY A 493 -39.19 5.41 19.41
C GLY A 493 -38.40 5.97 18.21
N SER A 494 -37.24 6.60 18.42
CA SER A 494 -36.35 7.11 17.36
C SER A 494 -35.65 6.02 16.55
N LYS A 495 -35.40 4.85 17.16
CA LYS A 495 -34.61 3.74 16.59
C LYS A 495 -33.14 4.06 16.32
N ILE A 496 -32.63 5.16 16.89
CA ILE A 496 -31.25 5.61 16.75
C ILE A 496 -30.54 5.36 18.08
N SER A 497 -29.39 4.69 18.03
CA SER A 497 -28.57 4.37 19.21
C SER A 497 -27.48 5.40 19.47
N SER A 498 -26.90 5.95 18.41
CA SER A 498 -25.85 6.97 18.47
C SER A 498 -25.70 7.71 17.14
N VAL A 499 -25.12 8.90 17.21
CA VAL A 499 -24.71 9.69 16.04
C VAL A 499 -23.34 10.29 16.29
N ASP A 500 -22.45 10.19 15.31
CA ASP A 500 -21.09 10.71 15.37
C ASP A 500 -20.76 11.47 14.08
N LEU A 501 -20.23 12.69 14.22
CA LEU A 501 -19.69 13.48 13.11
C LEU A 501 -18.16 13.53 13.23
N HIS A 502 -17.46 12.92 12.28
CA HIS A 502 -16.00 12.82 12.28
C HIS A 502 -15.32 13.99 11.56
N ASP A 503 -14.10 14.31 12.00
CA ASP A 503 -13.19 15.22 11.30
C ASP A 503 -13.00 14.77 9.84
N GLY A 504 -13.39 15.61 8.89
CA GLY A 504 -13.40 15.30 7.45
C GLY A 504 -14.79 15.17 6.82
N GLY A 505 -15.86 15.45 7.57
CA GLY A 505 -17.22 15.52 7.03
C GLY A 505 -17.84 14.15 6.76
N VAL A 506 -17.71 13.24 7.73
CA VAL A 506 -18.37 11.93 7.71
C VAL A 506 -19.32 11.85 8.89
N LEU A 507 -20.62 11.81 8.62
CA LEU A 507 -21.68 11.61 9.61
C LEU A 507 -22.08 10.13 9.62
N GLU A 508 -21.95 9.51 10.79
CA GLU A 508 -22.33 8.12 11.04
C GLU A 508 -23.52 8.08 12.02
N VAL A 509 -24.59 7.36 11.65
CA VAL A 509 -25.78 7.19 12.51
C VAL A 509 -26.01 5.70 12.72
N GLU A 510 -25.86 5.22 13.95
CA GLU A 510 -26.13 3.83 14.32
C GLU A 510 -27.57 3.70 14.83
N THR A 511 -28.22 2.58 14.48
CA THR A 511 -29.59 2.28 14.90
C THR A 511 -29.62 1.15 15.93
N ASP A 512 -30.71 1.05 16.69
CA ASP A 512 -30.87 0.06 17.79
C ASP A 512 -30.63 -1.40 17.37
N ASN A 513 -30.77 -1.71 16.08
CA ASN A 513 -30.60 -3.05 15.52
C ASN A 513 -29.18 -3.29 14.95
N GLY A 514 -28.25 -2.36 15.16
CA GLY A 514 -26.85 -2.43 14.72
C GLY A 514 -26.63 -2.13 13.23
N GLN A 515 -27.60 -1.49 12.56
CA GLN A 515 -27.42 -0.99 11.20
C GLN A 515 -26.99 0.47 11.21
N THR A 516 -26.20 0.88 10.20
CA THR A 516 -25.55 2.19 10.18
C THR A 516 -25.86 2.95 8.89
N PHE A 517 -26.21 4.23 9.02
CA PHE A 517 -26.21 5.20 7.93
C PHE A 517 -24.89 5.94 7.90
N VAL A 518 -24.35 6.16 6.71
CA VAL A 518 -23.13 6.97 6.52
C VAL A 518 -23.42 8.05 5.49
N ILE A 519 -23.13 9.30 5.84
CA ILE A 519 -23.25 10.46 4.94
C ILE A 519 -21.89 11.14 4.91
N ASN A 520 -21.23 11.19 3.75
CA ASN A 520 -19.91 11.78 3.63
C ASN A 520 -19.79 12.83 2.52
N LYS A 521 -18.82 13.74 2.69
CA LYS A 521 -18.34 14.60 1.61
C LYS A 521 -17.52 13.78 0.62
N HIS A 522 -17.84 13.91 -0.66
CA HIS A 522 -17.09 13.29 -1.74
C HIS A 522 -16.36 14.38 -2.54
N GLU A 523 -15.20 14.81 -2.05
CA GLU A 523 -14.40 15.94 -2.57
C GLU A 523 -14.12 15.85 -4.07
N ALA A 524 -13.87 14.63 -4.58
CA ALA A 524 -13.54 14.41 -5.99
C ALA A 524 -14.70 14.73 -6.95
N SER A 525 -15.96 14.61 -6.50
CA SER A 525 -17.14 14.90 -7.34
C SER A 525 -17.96 16.08 -6.83
N LYS A 526 -17.62 16.65 -5.67
CA LYS A 526 -18.37 17.72 -4.99
C LYS A 526 -19.85 17.35 -4.77
N LEU A 527 -20.09 16.13 -4.30
CA LEU A 527 -21.42 15.58 -3.99
C LEU A 527 -21.43 15.04 -2.55
N LEU A 528 -22.58 14.99 -1.89
CA LEU A 528 -22.71 14.15 -0.69
C LEU A 528 -22.96 12.70 -1.12
N TRP A 529 -22.14 11.79 -0.62
CA TRP A 529 -22.42 10.36 -0.74
C TRP A 529 -23.17 9.87 0.49
N TYR A 530 -24.22 9.12 0.24
CA TYR A 530 -25.15 8.63 1.24
C TYR A 530 -25.22 7.12 1.14
N SER A 531 -25.08 6.41 2.25
CA SER A 531 -25.21 4.96 2.32
C SER A 531 -26.26 4.61 3.37
N SER A 532 -27.37 4.05 2.91
CA SER A 532 -28.49 3.63 3.76
C SER A 532 -28.66 2.11 3.79
N PRO A 533 -28.95 1.50 4.96
CA PRO A 533 -29.36 0.11 5.07
C PRO A 533 -30.64 -0.22 4.29
N VAL A 534 -31.49 0.79 4.04
CA VAL A 534 -32.79 0.67 3.35
C VAL A 534 -32.62 0.94 1.86
N SER A 535 -32.37 2.19 1.49
CA SER A 535 -32.35 2.65 0.09
C SER A 535 -31.05 2.32 -0.65
N GLY A 536 -29.97 1.99 0.05
CA GLY A 536 -28.65 1.71 -0.54
C GLY A 536 -27.82 2.99 -0.75
N PRO A 537 -26.78 2.95 -1.63
CA PRO A 537 -25.95 4.11 -1.90
C PRO A 537 -26.66 5.13 -2.79
N GLY A 538 -26.43 6.42 -2.54
CA GLY A 538 -26.94 7.54 -3.33
C GLY A 538 -25.98 8.72 -3.33
N TYR A 539 -26.09 9.55 -4.37
CA TYR A 539 -25.37 10.82 -4.47
C TYR A 539 -26.36 11.98 -4.49
N PHE A 540 -26.01 13.05 -3.77
CA PHE A 540 -26.80 14.27 -3.67
C PHE A 540 -25.98 15.47 -4.15
N ALA A 541 -26.51 16.17 -5.16
CA ALA A 541 -25.87 17.35 -5.74
C ALA A 541 -26.22 18.60 -4.93
N PRO A 542 -25.26 19.52 -4.70
CA PRO A 542 -25.47 20.72 -3.90
C PRO A 542 -26.56 21.62 -4.48
N GLU A 543 -26.58 21.80 -5.80
CA GLU A 543 -27.62 22.55 -6.52
C GLU A 543 -27.88 21.97 -7.91
N MET A 544 -29.17 21.82 -8.25
CA MET A 544 -29.66 21.40 -9.56
C MET A 544 -30.09 22.62 -10.37
N LYS A 545 -30.09 22.53 -11.71
CA LYS A 545 -30.52 23.63 -12.61
C LYS A 545 -31.95 24.15 -12.35
N ASP A 546 -32.80 23.36 -11.72
CA ASP A 546 -34.18 23.74 -11.35
C ASP A 546 -34.30 24.35 -9.94
N GLY A 547 -33.16 24.60 -9.27
CA GLY A 547 -33.08 25.25 -7.97
C GLY A 547 -33.18 24.30 -6.77
N ARG A 548 -33.34 22.98 -6.98
CA ARG A 548 -33.34 22.01 -5.89
C ARG A 548 -31.94 21.82 -5.32
N LYS A 549 -31.82 21.83 -3.99
CA LYS A 549 -30.54 21.67 -3.27
C LYS A 549 -30.42 20.30 -2.60
N TRP A 550 -29.19 19.81 -2.50
CA TRP A 550 -28.84 18.51 -1.91
C TRP A 550 -29.78 17.41 -2.36
N TRP A 551 -29.94 17.33 -3.69
CA TRP A 551 -30.96 16.53 -4.35
C TRP A 551 -30.35 15.36 -5.10
N SER A 552 -31.02 14.21 -5.05
CA SER A 552 -30.67 13.03 -5.83
C SER A 552 -31.75 12.74 -6.88
N GLU A 553 -31.38 12.71 -8.15
CA GLU A 553 -32.29 12.29 -9.23
C GLU A 553 -32.68 10.82 -9.11
N ALA A 554 -31.72 9.96 -8.71
CA ALA A 554 -31.93 8.52 -8.59
C ALA A 554 -32.92 8.16 -7.48
N LEU A 555 -32.86 8.88 -6.35
CA LEU A 555 -33.75 8.67 -5.19
C LEU A 555 -34.98 9.59 -5.21
N ASN A 556 -34.99 10.58 -6.11
CA ASN A 556 -36.03 11.59 -6.29
C ASN A 556 -36.44 12.25 -4.95
N ALA A 557 -35.45 12.66 -4.17
CA ALA A 557 -35.61 13.25 -2.85
C ALA A 557 -34.39 14.13 -2.49
N SER A 558 -34.58 15.02 -1.50
CA SER A 558 -33.48 15.66 -0.80
C SER A 558 -32.81 14.68 0.17
N VAL A 559 -31.57 14.96 0.58
CA VAL A 559 -30.86 14.13 1.59
C VAL A 559 -31.66 14.00 2.89
N PHE A 560 -32.32 15.09 3.31
CA PHE A 560 -33.14 15.14 4.52
C PHE A 560 -34.41 14.30 4.42
N ASP A 561 -35.12 14.41 3.29
CA ASP A 561 -36.35 13.67 3.04
C ASP A 561 -36.07 12.17 2.89
N GLN A 562 -34.98 11.84 2.20
CA GLN A 562 -34.56 10.46 2.02
C GLN A 562 -34.19 9.81 3.35
N PHE A 563 -33.40 10.49 4.18
CA PHE A 563 -33.04 9.99 5.51
C PHE A 563 -34.28 9.80 6.40
N SER A 564 -35.22 10.75 6.39
CA SER A 564 -36.49 10.64 7.11
C SER A 564 -37.35 9.46 6.63
N ARG A 565 -37.37 9.22 5.32
CA ARG A 565 -38.11 8.12 4.70
C ARG A 565 -37.53 6.78 5.13
N ASP A 566 -36.21 6.64 5.07
CA ASP A 566 -35.52 5.40 5.44
C ASP A 566 -35.69 5.08 6.93
N LEU A 567 -35.62 6.08 7.82
CA LEU A 567 -35.91 5.88 9.24
C LEU A 567 -37.37 5.44 9.51
N ARG A 568 -38.35 5.99 8.76
CA ARG A 568 -39.74 5.53 8.87
C ARG A 568 -39.91 4.08 8.42
N GLU A 569 -39.25 3.70 7.33
CA GLU A 569 -39.30 2.32 6.83
C GLU A 569 -38.66 1.34 7.82
N MET A 570 -37.68 1.80 8.61
CA MET A 570 -37.11 1.07 9.74
C MET A 570 -37.99 1.07 11.01
N GLY A 571 -39.18 1.70 10.96
CA GLY A 571 -40.14 1.72 12.06
C GLY A 571 -39.88 2.78 13.13
N SER A 572 -39.11 3.83 12.81
CA SER A 572 -38.95 5.01 13.68
C SER A 572 -40.25 5.82 13.74
N THR A 573 -40.73 6.10 14.96
CA THR A 573 -41.88 6.96 15.23
C THR A 573 -41.49 8.37 15.65
N ALA A 574 -40.21 8.60 15.97
CA ALA A 574 -39.66 9.90 16.36
C ALA A 574 -38.56 10.32 15.36
N LEU A 575 -38.97 11.03 14.30
CA LEU A 575 -38.07 11.43 13.23
C LEU A 575 -37.36 12.76 13.54
N PRO A 576 -36.14 12.94 13.01
CA PRO A 576 -35.45 14.23 13.03
C PRO A 576 -36.31 15.32 12.38
N LYS A 577 -36.28 16.53 12.95
CA LYS A 577 -36.92 17.71 12.37
C LYS A 577 -35.85 18.59 11.75
N PHE A 578 -35.74 18.53 10.44
CA PHE A 578 -34.82 19.38 9.69
C PHE A 578 -35.41 20.78 9.51
N ARG A 579 -34.57 21.81 9.62
CA ARG A 579 -34.97 23.17 9.23
C ARG A 579 -35.15 23.16 7.71
N SER A 580 -36.31 23.60 7.21
CA SER A 580 -36.49 23.78 5.77
C SER A 580 -35.50 24.85 5.28
N ALA A 581 -34.81 24.58 4.18
CA ALA A 581 -33.98 25.57 3.49
C ALA A 581 -34.79 26.75 2.89
N GLU A 582 -36.11 26.80 3.11
CA GLU A 582 -37.03 27.88 2.74
C GLU A 582 -37.43 28.74 3.96
N GLY A 583 -36.43 29.16 4.72
CA GLY A 583 -36.57 30.01 5.92
C GLY A 583 -35.92 31.39 5.78
N GLN A 584 -35.98 32.00 4.60
CA GLN A 584 -35.78 33.43 4.40
C GLN A 584 -36.96 33.98 3.58
N GLN A 585 -38.04 34.36 4.27
CA GLN A 585 -38.92 35.47 3.92
C GLN A 585 -39.21 36.28 5.16
#